data_AF-A0A519WP99-F1
#
_entry.id   AF-A0A519WP99-F1
#
_cell.length_a   1.000
_cell.length_b   1.000
_cell.length_c   1.000
_cell.angle_alpha   90.00
_cell.angle_beta   90.00
_cell.angle_gamma   90.00
#
_symmetry.space_group_name_H-M   'P 1'
#
loop_
_entity.id
_entity.type
_entity.pdbx_description
1 polymer ?
#
loop_
_entity_poly.entity_id
_entity_poly.type
_entity_poly.pdbx_seq_one_letter_code
_entity_poly.pdbx_strand_id
1 'polypeptide(L)'
;MKLSFLRFLPVLAVVSLSSCSSLYIPNVPNTPMLSTKGEFSGGAHASIGGNLSLNGAYAASNHFGVIGSVSYLNNDRTRKDLKQKLGEIGGGYFNTFGPDDNRIIEVYAGYGGGKTDRTYFNYENDVLKSSEHQETTYSKTFFQVNYSSRKANNLKLFGKDFPINYGTAIRISHVNMKTFLINGIGQPREGNLFLEPIFFTRMKFSDTFQLQYTSSGNFGLNSRKFISAG
;
A
#
# COMPACT_ATOMS: atom_id res chain seq x y z
N MET A 1 15.89 23.18 37.90
CA MET A 1 15.26 23.74 36.68
C MET A 1 14.55 22.60 35.94
N LYS A 2 13.27 22.35 36.22
CA LYS A 2 12.49 21.25 35.61
C LYS A 2 11.77 21.80 34.37
N LEU A 3 12.30 21.51 33.18
CA LEU A 3 11.70 21.94 31.91
C LEU A 3 10.38 21.19 31.68
N SER A 4 9.34 21.96 31.44
CA SER A 4 7.95 21.53 31.20
C SER A 4 7.81 20.78 29.86
N PHE A 5 7.83 19.45 29.91
CA PHE A 5 7.48 18.57 28.78
C PHE A 5 5.98 18.64 28.41
N LEU A 6 5.16 19.29 29.23
CA LEU A 6 3.70 19.30 29.12
C LEU A 6 3.15 20.29 28.07
N ARG A 7 3.97 21.19 27.55
CA ARG A 7 3.55 22.26 26.61
C ARG A 7 3.49 21.84 25.14
N PHE A 8 4.02 20.66 24.78
CA PHE A 8 3.99 20.15 23.40
C PHE A 8 2.81 19.22 23.11
N LEU A 9 2.06 18.81 24.14
CA LEU A 9 0.89 17.95 24.01
C LEU A 9 -0.28 18.55 23.17
N PRO A 10 -0.58 19.86 23.22
CA PRO A 10 -1.70 20.39 22.44
C PRO A 10 -1.37 20.57 20.95
N VAL A 11 -0.10 20.67 20.57
CA VAL A 11 0.31 20.79 19.15
C VAL A 11 0.16 19.45 18.42
N LEU A 12 0.37 18.33 19.11
CA LEU A 12 0.20 16.99 18.53
C LEU A 12 -1.28 16.61 18.34
N ALA A 13 -2.18 17.18 19.14
CA ALA A 13 -3.63 16.91 19.07
C ALA A 13 -4.34 17.68 17.93
N VAL A 14 -3.78 18.78 17.44
CA VAL A 14 -4.38 19.57 16.35
C VAL A 14 -4.13 18.94 14.97
N VAL A 15 -3.09 18.12 14.82
CA VAL A 15 -2.78 17.43 13.55
C VAL A 15 -3.72 16.23 13.30
N SER A 16 -4.50 15.79 14.30
CA SER A 16 -5.31 14.57 14.22
C SER A 16 -6.74 14.74 13.67
N LEU A 17 -7.17 15.96 13.31
CA LEU A 17 -8.59 16.27 13.06
C LEU A 17 -8.97 16.54 11.59
N SER A 18 -8.05 16.51 10.63
CA SER A 18 -8.40 16.62 9.21
C SER A 18 -8.80 15.26 8.62
N SER A 19 -9.99 14.75 8.96
CA SER A 19 -10.50 13.46 8.47
C SER A 19 -11.08 13.51 7.04
N CYS A 20 -10.51 14.34 6.16
CA CYS A 20 -10.74 14.19 4.72
C CYS A 20 -10.06 12.90 4.26
N SER A 21 -10.84 11.81 4.29
CA SER A 21 -10.50 10.53 3.66
C SER A 21 -10.03 10.81 2.23
N SER A 22 -8.87 10.31 1.85
CA SER A 22 -8.39 10.42 0.47
C SER A 22 -9.29 9.64 -0.49
N LEU A 23 -9.36 10.06 -1.76
CA LEU A 23 -9.91 9.28 -2.87
C LEU A 23 -8.91 8.26 -3.42
N TYR A 24 -7.66 8.30 -2.95
CA TYR A 24 -6.65 7.31 -3.26
C TYR A 24 -6.28 6.56 -1.98
N ILE A 25 -6.51 5.25 -1.99
CA ILE A 25 -6.01 4.34 -0.96
C ILE A 25 -4.94 3.45 -1.58
N PRO A 26 -3.73 3.41 -1.02
CA PRO A 26 -2.66 2.59 -1.59
C PRO A 26 -2.99 1.09 -1.50
N ASN A 27 -2.54 0.33 -2.50
CA ASN A 27 -2.54 -1.12 -2.48
C ASN A 27 -1.37 -1.67 -1.66
N VAL A 28 -1.46 -2.94 -1.24
CA VAL A 28 -0.34 -3.62 -0.58
C VAL A 28 0.80 -3.79 -1.59
N PRO A 29 1.97 -3.14 -1.39
CA PRO A 29 3.05 -3.20 -2.35
C PRO A 29 3.59 -4.61 -2.54
N ASN A 30 4.00 -4.94 -3.77
CA ASN A 30 4.51 -6.26 -4.09
C ASN A 30 5.99 -6.36 -3.67
N THR A 31 6.28 -7.22 -2.69
CA THR A 31 7.63 -7.47 -2.15
C THR A 31 8.00 -8.95 -2.36
N PRO A 32 8.34 -9.36 -3.58
CA PRO A 32 8.37 -10.77 -3.94
C PRO A 32 9.54 -11.54 -3.33
N MET A 33 10.67 -10.89 -3.05
CA MET A 33 11.92 -11.51 -2.60
C MET A 33 12.53 -12.47 -3.63
N LEU A 34 12.52 -12.09 -4.92
CA LEU A 34 13.09 -12.90 -6.02
C LEU A 34 14.60 -13.09 -5.83
N SER A 35 15.10 -14.27 -6.22
CA SER A 35 16.51 -14.64 -6.10
C SER A 35 17.10 -15.36 -7.29
N THR A 36 16.31 -16.12 -8.02
CA THR A 36 16.82 -16.95 -9.13
C THR A 36 15.93 -16.86 -10.35
N LYS A 37 16.52 -17.03 -11.52
CA LYS A 37 15.77 -17.06 -12.78
C LYS A 37 14.69 -18.14 -12.74
N GLY A 38 13.50 -17.80 -13.21
CA GLY A 38 12.35 -18.70 -13.26
C GLY A 38 11.54 -18.76 -11.96
N GLU A 39 11.97 -18.08 -10.90
CA GLU A 39 11.22 -17.98 -9.65
C GLU A 39 9.91 -17.21 -9.86
N PHE A 40 8.82 -17.80 -9.39
CA PHE A 40 7.49 -17.17 -9.34
C PHE A 40 7.09 -16.92 -7.89
N SER A 41 6.57 -15.73 -7.62
CA SER A 41 6.05 -15.35 -6.30
C SER A 41 4.64 -14.80 -6.48
N GLY A 42 3.68 -15.36 -5.75
CA GLY A 42 2.28 -14.95 -5.80
C GLY A 42 1.71 -14.85 -4.39
N GLY A 43 0.82 -13.90 -4.17
CA GLY A 43 0.23 -13.68 -2.85
C GLY A 43 -1.12 -12.98 -2.90
N ALA A 44 -2.01 -13.36 -1.98
CA ALA A 44 -3.24 -12.64 -1.68
C ALA A 44 -3.09 -11.95 -0.32
N HIS A 45 -3.48 -10.69 -0.24
CA HIS A 45 -3.39 -9.86 0.96
C HIS A 45 -4.74 -9.24 1.26
N ALA A 46 -5.15 -9.31 2.53
CA ALA A 46 -6.32 -8.60 3.03
C ALA A 46 -5.90 -7.61 4.11
N SER A 47 -6.47 -6.41 4.09
CA SER A 47 -6.26 -5.39 5.12
C SER A 47 -7.50 -5.23 6.00
N ILE A 48 -7.29 -4.76 7.23
CA ILE A 48 -8.38 -4.44 8.18
C ILE A 48 -9.34 -3.38 7.60
N GLY A 49 -8.85 -2.55 6.66
CA GLY A 49 -9.65 -1.53 5.97
C GLY A 49 -10.53 -2.05 4.83
N GLY A 50 -10.57 -3.37 4.60
CA GLY A 50 -11.36 -3.99 3.53
C GLY A 50 -10.67 -4.02 2.17
N ASN A 51 -9.36 -3.76 2.10
CA ASN A 51 -8.58 -3.85 0.86
C ASN A 51 -8.15 -5.30 0.63
N LEU A 52 -8.54 -5.88 -0.49
CA LEU A 52 -8.07 -7.16 -1.01
C LEU A 52 -7.10 -6.89 -2.15
N SER A 53 -5.88 -7.40 -2.06
CA SER A 53 -4.84 -7.24 -3.09
C SER A 53 -4.31 -8.61 -3.52
N LEU A 54 -4.15 -8.81 -4.83
CA LEU A 54 -3.45 -9.95 -5.43
C LEU A 54 -2.16 -9.44 -6.04
N ASN A 55 -1.05 -10.05 -5.65
CA ASN A 55 0.30 -9.70 -6.07
C ASN A 55 0.93 -10.88 -6.80
N GLY A 56 1.69 -10.61 -7.86
CA GLY A 56 2.40 -11.62 -8.63
C GLY A 56 3.75 -11.09 -9.13
N ALA A 57 4.75 -11.94 -9.18
CA ALA A 57 6.08 -11.59 -9.65
C ALA A 57 6.75 -12.79 -10.34
N TYR A 58 7.61 -12.49 -11.30
CA TYR A 58 8.36 -13.49 -12.04
C TYR A 58 9.78 -13.01 -12.33
N ALA A 59 10.78 -13.85 -12.05
CA ALA A 59 12.18 -13.61 -12.37
C ALA A 59 12.48 -14.02 -13.82
N ALA A 60 12.45 -13.07 -14.74
CA ALA A 60 12.76 -13.29 -16.16
C ALA A 60 14.24 -13.67 -16.40
N SER A 61 15.15 -13.21 -15.54
CA SER A 61 16.56 -13.59 -15.53
C SER A 61 17.10 -13.70 -14.10
N ASN A 62 18.40 -13.90 -13.92
CA ASN A 62 19.04 -13.92 -12.60
C ASN A 62 19.02 -12.56 -11.89
N HIS A 63 18.74 -11.47 -12.62
CA HIS A 63 18.75 -10.13 -12.05
C HIS A 63 17.58 -9.26 -12.45
N PHE A 64 16.70 -9.73 -13.34
CA PHE A 64 15.58 -8.93 -13.83
C PHE A 64 14.28 -9.67 -13.60
N GLY A 65 13.31 -8.97 -13.04
CA GLY A 65 11.99 -9.50 -12.74
C GLY A 65 10.89 -8.53 -13.13
N VAL A 66 9.70 -9.08 -13.30
CA VAL A 66 8.46 -8.32 -13.49
C VAL A 66 7.56 -8.52 -12.28
N ILE A 67 6.82 -7.47 -11.94
CA ILE A 67 5.84 -7.48 -10.86
C ILE A 67 4.50 -6.98 -11.39
N GLY A 68 3.42 -7.52 -10.85
CA GLY A 68 2.06 -7.10 -11.10
C GLY A 68 1.26 -7.11 -9.81
N SER A 69 0.27 -6.24 -9.73
CA SER A 69 -0.72 -6.28 -8.67
C SER A 69 -2.07 -5.79 -9.14
N VAL A 70 -3.12 -6.36 -8.55
CA VAL A 70 -4.48 -5.85 -8.65
C VAL A 70 -5.07 -5.75 -7.25
N SER A 71 -5.81 -4.70 -6.96
CA SER A 71 -6.46 -4.52 -5.67
C SER A 71 -7.89 -4.03 -5.82
N TYR A 72 -8.74 -4.54 -4.94
CA TYR A 72 -10.12 -4.15 -4.78
C TYR A 72 -10.36 -3.75 -3.33
N LEU A 73 -10.91 -2.56 -3.13
CA LEU A 73 -11.35 -2.09 -1.83
C LEU A 73 -12.86 -1.95 -1.88
N ASN A 74 -13.52 -2.50 -0.87
CA ASN A 74 -14.90 -2.19 -0.55
C ASN A 74 -15.01 -1.85 0.93
N ASN A 75 -15.48 -0.64 1.24
CA ASN A 75 -15.64 -0.16 2.61
C ASN A 75 -17.00 0.53 2.73
N ASP A 76 -18.01 -0.30 3.01
CA ASP A 76 -19.37 0.12 3.27
C ASP A 76 -19.50 0.54 4.73
N ARG A 77 -19.68 1.85 4.98
CA ARG A 77 -20.02 2.39 6.30
C ARG A 77 -21.32 3.18 6.21
N THR A 78 -22.04 3.29 7.32
CA THR A 78 -23.34 3.97 7.41
C THR A 78 -23.36 5.36 6.77
N ARG A 79 -22.25 6.12 6.81
CA ARG A 79 -22.17 7.48 6.24
C ARG A 79 -21.28 7.60 5.00
N LYS A 80 -20.63 6.52 4.59
CA LYS A 80 -19.64 6.53 3.50
C LYS A 80 -19.52 5.14 2.87
N ASP A 81 -19.81 5.05 1.59
CA ASP A 81 -19.44 3.93 0.73
C ASP A 81 -18.19 4.32 -0.08
N LEU A 82 -17.17 3.48 -0.05
CA LEU A 82 -15.93 3.67 -0.79
C LEU A 82 -15.53 2.39 -1.51
N LYS A 83 -15.51 2.46 -2.82
CA LYS A 83 -15.08 1.39 -3.72
C LYS A 83 -13.89 1.85 -4.54
N GLN A 84 -12.86 1.03 -4.57
CA GLN A 84 -11.67 1.31 -5.38
C GLN A 84 -11.20 0.05 -6.10
N LYS A 85 -10.82 0.22 -7.37
CA LYS A 85 -10.09 -0.76 -8.17
C LYS A 85 -8.78 -0.14 -8.61
N LEU A 86 -7.68 -0.86 -8.45
CA LEU A 86 -6.34 -0.43 -8.86
C LEU A 86 -5.60 -1.62 -9.46
N GLY A 87 -4.92 -1.38 -10.58
CA GLY A 87 -4.04 -2.36 -11.21
C GLY A 87 -2.69 -1.72 -11.52
N GLU A 88 -1.62 -2.48 -11.33
CA GLU A 88 -0.24 -2.02 -11.51
C GLU A 88 0.61 -3.11 -12.14
N ILE A 89 1.56 -2.70 -12.97
CA ILE A 89 2.59 -3.56 -13.53
C ILE A 89 3.93 -2.82 -13.49
N GLY A 90 5.01 -3.56 -13.28
CA GLY A 90 6.35 -3.02 -13.21
C GLY A 90 7.41 -4.03 -13.58
N GLY A 91 8.60 -3.52 -13.83
CA GLY A 91 9.81 -4.28 -14.09
C GLY A 91 10.94 -3.74 -13.23
N GLY A 92 11.94 -4.56 -12.97
CA GLY A 92 13.01 -4.15 -12.08
C GLY A 92 14.20 -5.07 -12.06
N TYR A 93 15.18 -4.63 -11.29
CA TYR A 93 16.42 -5.32 -11.02
C TYR A 93 16.37 -5.95 -9.63
N PHE A 94 16.89 -7.15 -9.46
CA PHE A 94 17.11 -7.75 -8.15
C PHE A 94 18.50 -8.38 -8.08
N ASN A 95 19.05 -8.46 -6.88
CA ASN A 95 20.29 -9.17 -6.65
C ASN A 95 20.34 -9.77 -5.24
N THR A 96 20.99 -10.92 -5.11
CA THR A 96 21.30 -11.53 -3.82
C THR A 96 22.74 -11.21 -3.42
N PHE A 97 22.98 -11.01 -2.13
CA PHE A 97 24.30 -10.67 -1.61
C PHE A 97 24.45 -11.02 -0.13
N GLY A 98 25.68 -10.87 0.38
CA GLY A 98 26.02 -11.19 1.77
C GLY A 98 26.44 -12.66 1.95
N PRO A 99 26.71 -13.09 3.20
CA PRO A 99 27.06 -14.48 3.48
C PRO A 99 25.94 -15.41 3.03
N ASP A 100 26.27 -16.42 2.24
CA ASP A 100 25.33 -17.44 1.72
C ASP A 100 24.14 -16.85 0.93
N ASP A 101 24.33 -15.70 0.26
CA ASP A 101 23.29 -15.02 -0.54
C ASP A 101 21.98 -14.76 0.25
N ASN A 102 22.13 -14.52 1.55
CA ASN A 102 20.99 -14.40 2.46
C ASN A 102 20.32 -13.03 2.48
N ARG A 103 20.79 -12.05 1.70
CA ARG A 103 20.14 -10.73 1.56
C ARG A 103 19.73 -10.52 0.11
N ILE A 104 18.62 -9.83 -0.08
CA ILE A 104 18.12 -9.48 -1.41
C ILE A 104 17.86 -7.98 -1.44
N ILE A 105 18.35 -7.33 -2.49
CA ILE A 105 17.95 -5.98 -2.88
C ILE A 105 17.12 -6.10 -4.15
N GLU A 106 15.98 -5.42 -4.20
CA GLU A 106 15.13 -5.34 -5.38
C GLU A 106 14.78 -3.88 -5.67
N VAL A 107 14.82 -3.48 -6.93
CA VAL A 107 14.50 -2.12 -7.38
C VAL A 107 13.52 -2.24 -8.54
N TYR A 108 12.31 -1.76 -8.34
CA TYR A 108 11.23 -1.82 -9.32
C TYR A 108 10.74 -0.44 -9.70
N ALA A 109 10.38 -0.28 -10.97
CA ALA A 109 9.61 0.85 -11.45
C ALA A 109 8.41 0.34 -12.24
N GLY A 110 7.32 1.09 -12.23
CA GLY A 110 6.12 0.66 -12.92
C GLY A 110 5.06 1.72 -13.07
N TYR A 111 3.99 1.31 -13.75
CA TYR A 111 2.85 2.12 -14.06
C TYR A 111 1.57 1.36 -13.73
N GLY A 112 0.53 2.09 -13.37
CA GLY A 112 -0.76 1.56 -13.04
C GLY A 112 -1.85 2.60 -13.21
N GLY A 113 -3.06 2.18 -12.88
CA GLY A 113 -4.22 3.04 -12.90
C GLY A 113 -5.34 2.46 -12.08
N GLY A 114 -6.23 3.34 -11.65
CA GLY A 114 -7.35 2.95 -10.82
C GLY A 114 -8.57 3.82 -11.05
N LYS A 115 -9.67 3.32 -10.48
CA LYS A 115 -10.94 4.00 -10.38
C LYS A 115 -11.37 3.96 -8.93
N THR A 116 -11.83 5.10 -8.42
CA THR A 116 -12.48 5.22 -7.12
C THR A 116 -13.87 5.80 -7.30
N ASP A 117 -14.84 5.15 -6.68
CA ASP A 117 -16.22 5.61 -6.53
C ASP A 117 -16.47 5.77 -5.04
N ARG A 118 -16.93 6.95 -4.61
CA ARG A 118 -17.21 7.27 -3.22
C ARG A 118 -18.54 7.97 -3.09
N THR A 119 -19.40 7.46 -2.22
CA THR A 119 -20.67 8.11 -1.89
C THR A 119 -20.69 8.50 -0.42
N TYR A 120 -20.87 9.78 -0.14
CA TYR A 120 -21.19 10.26 1.20
C TYR A 120 -22.70 10.31 1.38
N PHE A 121 -23.16 9.79 2.51
CA PHE A 121 -24.57 9.84 2.89
C PHE A 121 -24.72 10.72 4.12
N ASN A 122 -25.53 11.77 4.00
CA ASN A 122 -25.85 12.66 5.11
C ASN A 122 -27.24 12.31 5.65
N TYR A 123 -27.28 11.83 6.89
CA TYR A 123 -28.50 11.44 7.60
C TYR A 123 -28.79 12.45 8.71
N GLU A 124 -30.04 12.87 8.81
CA GLU A 124 -30.56 13.66 9.93
C GLU A 124 -31.80 12.94 10.49
N ASN A 125 -31.79 12.59 11.77
CA ASN A 125 -32.84 11.79 12.43
C ASN A 125 -33.17 10.48 11.68
N ASP A 126 -32.13 9.75 11.24
CA ASP A 126 -32.23 8.51 10.45
C ASP A 126 -32.91 8.64 9.07
N VAL A 127 -33.15 9.88 8.61
CA VAL A 127 -33.63 10.18 7.25
C VAL A 127 -32.47 10.66 6.38
N LEU A 128 -32.30 10.05 5.21
CA LEU A 128 -31.29 10.49 4.22
C LEU A 128 -31.68 11.87 3.67
N LYS A 129 -30.88 12.89 3.97
CA LYS A 129 -31.09 14.27 3.47
C LYS A 129 -30.36 14.56 2.17
N SER A 130 -29.15 14.03 2.00
CA SER A 130 -28.33 14.30 0.82
C SER A 130 -27.36 13.17 0.61
N SER A 131 -27.07 12.87 -0.66
CA SER A 131 -25.94 12.06 -1.07
C SER A 131 -24.99 12.90 -1.93
N GLU A 132 -23.69 12.67 -1.77
CA GLU A 132 -22.68 13.23 -2.65
C GLU A 132 -21.88 12.08 -3.26
N HIS A 133 -21.96 11.94 -4.58
CA HIS A 133 -21.27 10.92 -5.34
C HIS A 133 -20.01 11.51 -5.99
N GLN A 134 -18.85 10.99 -5.60
CA GLN A 134 -17.55 11.36 -6.14
C GLN A 134 -16.99 10.21 -6.96
N GLU A 135 -16.64 10.48 -8.22
CA GLU A 135 -16.03 9.51 -9.13
C GLU A 135 -14.70 10.05 -9.62
N THR A 136 -13.66 9.22 -9.58
CA THR A 136 -12.37 9.57 -10.16
C THR A 136 -11.68 8.37 -10.80
N THR A 137 -11.03 8.62 -11.92
CA THR A 137 -10.00 7.72 -12.47
C THR A 137 -8.64 8.40 -12.37
N TYR A 138 -7.59 7.61 -12.18
CA TYR A 138 -6.24 8.13 -12.02
C TYR A 138 -5.20 7.20 -12.65
N SER A 139 -4.07 7.78 -13.05
CA SER A 139 -2.83 7.06 -13.34
C SER A 139 -1.94 7.07 -12.12
N LYS A 140 -1.12 6.03 -11.99
CA LYS A 140 -0.08 5.91 -10.98
C LYS A 140 1.23 5.50 -11.64
N THR A 141 2.31 6.15 -11.29
CA THR A 141 3.68 5.67 -11.55
C THR A 141 4.34 5.43 -10.21
N PHE A 142 5.16 4.38 -10.10
CA PHE A 142 5.86 4.10 -8.87
C PHE A 142 7.31 3.72 -9.10
N PHE A 143 8.11 3.99 -8.07
CA PHE A 143 9.47 3.52 -7.90
C PHE A 143 9.58 2.90 -6.50
N GLN A 144 10.13 1.70 -6.41
CA GLN A 144 10.14 0.91 -5.18
C GLN A 144 11.49 0.25 -4.99
N VAL A 145 12.06 0.37 -3.79
CA VAL A 145 13.28 -0.32 -3.39
C VAL A 145 12.95 -1.22 -2.21
N ASN A 146 13.23 -2.52 -2.37
CA ASN A 146 13.03 -3.53 -1.35
C ASN A 146 14.39 -4.01 -0.85
N TYR A 147 14.49 -4.18 0.46
CA TYR A 147 15.56 -4.92 1.11
C TYR A 147 14.95 -6.04 1.94
N SER A 148 15.47 -7.25 1.79
CA SER A 148 15.01 -8.38 2.59
C SER A 148 16.16 -9.28 3.04
N SER A 149 15.95 -9.92 4.19
CA SER A 149 16.86 -10.89 4.77
C SER A 149 16.18 -12.25 4.82
N ARG A 150 16.82 -13.24 4.22
CA ARG A 150 16.44 -14.66 4.25
C ARG A 150 17.01 -15.40 5.45
N LYS A 151 17.75 -14.71 6.33
CA LYS A 151 18.26 -15.30 7.55
C LYS A 151 17.08 -15.62 8.47
N ALA A 152 16.74 -16.91 8.53
CA ALA A 152 15.68 -17.43 9.37
C ALA A 152 16.09 -17.35 10.84
N ASN A 153 15.41 -16.49 11.60
CA ASN A 153 15.28 -16.71 13.03
C ASN A 153 14.05 -17.59 13.25
N ASN A 154 14.20 -18.68 13.99
CA ASN A 154 13.09 -19.58 14.27
C ASN A 154 12.22 -18.99 15.38
N LEU A 155 10.93 -18.78 15.10
CA LEU A 155 9.94 -18.49 16.12
C LEU A 155 9.36 -19.82 16.62
N LYS A 156 9.52 -20.08 17.92
CA LYS A 156 8.91 -21.24 18.58
C LYS A 156 7.46 -20.94 18.92
N LEU A 157 6.53 -21.60 18.23
CA LEU A 157 5.10 -21.57 18.54
C LEU A 157 4.63 -23.01 18.75
N PHE A 158 4.02 -23.29 19.90
CA PHE A 158 3.49 -24.61 20.24
C PHE A 158 4.52 -25.75 20.12
N GLY A 159 5.79 -25.47 20.42
CA GLY A 159 6.88 -26.45 20.31
C GLY A 159 7.38 -26.72 18.89
N LYS A 160 6.88 -26.01 17.87
CA LYS A 160 7.37 -26.06 16.49
C LYS A 160 8.14 -24.80 16.13
N ASP A 161 9.23 -24.98 15.37
CA ASP A 161 10.05 -23.90 14.84
C ASP A 161 9.47 -23.41 13.50
N PHE A 162 9.15 -22.12 13.43
CA PHE A 162 8.72 -21.46 12.19
C PHE A 162 9.80 -20.48 11.73
N PRO A 163 10.45 -20.71 10.58
CA PRO A 163 11.41 -19.78 10.01
C PRO A 163 10.76 -18.43 9.69
N ILE A 164 11.35 -17.34 10.18
CA ILE A 164 10.89 -15.97 9.90
C ILE A 164 11.92 -15.20 9.08
N ASN A 165 11.46 -14.61 7.99
CA ASN A 165 12.17 -13.63 7.19
C ASN A 165 11.60 -12.23 7.45
N TYR A 166 12.45 -11.21 7.36
CA TYR A 166 12.04 -9.82 7.49
C TYR A 166 12.54 -9.01 6.30
N GLY A 167 11.81 -7.95 5.99
CA GLY A 167 12.22 -7.00 4.99
C GLY A 167 11.54 -5.66 5.16
N THR A 168 12.06 -4.69 4.44
CA THR A 168 11.50 -3.36 4.33
C THR A 168 11.49 -2.95 2.87
N ALA A 169 10.53 -2.12 2.51
CA ALA A 169 10.52 -1.46 1.22
C ALA A 169 10.24 0.02 1.42
N ILE A 170 10.78 0.84 0.53
CA ILE A 170 10.39 2.23 0.39
C ILE A 170 9.86 2.43 -1.02
N ARG A 171 8.67 3.00 -1.11
CA ARG A 171 8.00 3.25 -2.37
C ARG A 171 7.67 4.73 -2.53
N ILE A 172 7.94 5.25 -3.71
CA ILE A 172 7.52 6.57 -4.16
C ILE A 172 6.46 6.36 -5.21
N SER A 173 5.27 6.93 -5.00
CA SER A 173 4.12 6.78 -5.88
C SER A 173 3.61 8.14 -6.31
N HIS A 174 3.65 8.42 -7.60
CA HIS A 174 3.03 9.61 -8.18
C HIS A 174 1.66 9.25 -8.74
N VAL A 175 0.61 9.89 -8.23
CA VAL A 175 -0.79 9.64 -8.59
C VAL A 175 -1.39 10.90 -9.16
N ASN A 176 -2.04 10.80 -10.32
CA ASN A 176 -2.65 11.94 -11.01
C ASN A 176 -4.05 11.61 -11.53
N MET A 177 -5.04 12.44 -11.19
CA MET A 177 -6.42 12.28 -11.66
C MET A 177 -6.52 12.52 -13.17
N LYS A 178 -7.18 11.58 -13.86
CA LYS A 178 -7.59 11.70 -15.25
C LYS A 178 -8.99 12.27 -15.36
N THR A 179 -9.89 11.81 -14.50
CA THR A 179 -11.26 12.31 -14.38
C THR A 179 -11.57 12.58 -12.92
N PHE A 180 -12.36 13.62 -12.66
CA PHE A 180 -12.91 13.88 -11.34
C PHE A 180 -14.29 14.52 -11.48
N LEU A 181 -15.30 13.84 -10.94
CA LEU A 181 -16.70 14.23 -11.00
C LEU A 181 -17.27 14.25 -9.58
N ILE A 182 -18.01 15.29 -9.25
CA ILE A 182 -18.87 15.33 -8.06
C ILE A 182 -20.30 15.52 -8.56
N ASN A 183 -21.19 14.58 -8.25
CA ASN A 183 -22.58 14.55 -8.70
C ASN A 183 -22.71 14.75 -10.23
N GLY A 184 -21.80 14.14 -10.99
CA GLY A 184 -21.76 14.24 -12.46
C GLY A 184 -21.14 15.53 -13.01
N ILE A 185 -20.74 16.48 -12.15
CA ILE A 185 -20.14 17.75 -12.55
C ILE A 185 -18.62 17.66 -12.49
N GLY A 186 -17.96 18.04 -13.59
CA GLY A 186 -16.50 18.11 -13.71
C GLY A 186 -15.86 19.00 -12.64
N GLN A 187 -14.83 18.48 -11.97
CA GLN A 187 -14.09 19.18 -10.93
C GLN A 187 -12.60 19.33 -11.31
N PRO A 188 -11.89 20.30 -10.69
CA PRO A 188 -10.44 20.43 -10.86
C PRO A 188 -9.70 19.16 -10.44
N ARG A 189 -8.84 18.66 -11.33
CA ARG A 189 -8.05 17.45 -11.11
C ARG A 189 -6.89 17.74 -10.18
N GLU A 190 -6.59 16.77 -9.32
CA GLU A 190 -5.45 16.83 -8.42
C GLU A 190 -4.44 15.73 -8.74
N GLY A 191 -3.20 15.96 -8.33
CA GLY A 191 -2.14 14.97 -8.32
C GLY A 191 -1.28 15.12 -7.08
N ASN A 192 -0.77 14.00 -6.58
CA ASN A 192 0.10 13.95 -5.41
C ASN A 192 1.26 12.97 -5.59
N LEU A 193 2.33 13.22 -4.85
CA LEU A 193 3.47 12.34 -4.72
C LEU A 193 3.44 11.77 -3.30
N PHE A 194 3.47 10.45 -3.21
CA PHE A 194 3.41 9.70 -1.96
C PHE A 194 4.75 9.04 -1.67
N LEU A 195 5.16 9.10 -0.41
CA LEU A 195 6.24 8.31 0.16
C LEU A 195 5.65 7.24 1.08
N GLU A 196 6.00 5.99 0.82
CA GLU A 196 5.36 4.83 1.41
C GLU A 196 6.42 3.89 2.00
N PRO A 197 6.77 4.05 3.29
CA PRO A 197 7.63 3.10 3.98
C PRO A 197 6.83 1.85 4.37
N ILE A 198 7.39 0.69 4.08
CA ILE A 198 6.77 -0.62 4.27
C ILE A 198 7.71 -1.50 5.09
N PHE A 199 7.15 -2.23 6.05
CA PHE A 199 7.83 -3.26 6.81
C PHE A 199 7.02 -4.54 6.68
N PHE A 200 7.69 -5.65 6.39
CA PHE A 200 7.02 -6.94 6.29
C PHE A 200 7.82 -8.04 6.98
N THR A 201 7.07 -8.97 7.53
CA THR A 201 7.57 -10.18 8.17
C THR A 201 6.90 -11.37 7.52
N ARG A 202 7.67 -12.35 7.09
CA ARG A 202 7.19 -13.54 6.41
C ARG A 202 7.53 -14.78 7.21
N MET A 203 6.50 -15.51 7.63
CA MET A 203 6.62 -16.77 8.34
C MET A 203 6.41 -17.92 7.35
N LYS A 204 7.36 -18.85 7.29
CA LYS A 204 7.27 -20.02 6.42
C LYS A 204 6.55 -21.16 7.14
N PHE A 205 5.46 -21.65 6.56
CA PHE A 205 4.79 -22.87 7.00
C PHE A 205 5.29 -24.10 6.24
N SER A 206 5.58 -23.92 4.95
CA SER A 206 6.26 -24.87 4.08
C SER A 206 7.08 -24.11 3.04
N ASP A 207 7.75 -24.83 2.14
CA ASP A 207 8.47 -24.21 1.02
C ASP A 207 7.53 -23.43 0.08
N THR A 208 6.28 -23.88 -0.04
CA THR A 208 5.25 -23.27 -0.90
C THR A 208 4.39 -22.24 -0.18
N PHE A 209 4.04 -22.47 1.10
CA PHE A 209 3.07 -21.65 1.82
C PHE A 209 3.74 -20.79 2.90
N GLN A 210 3.50 -19.48 2.80
CA GLN A 210 4.10 -18.49 3.67
C GLN A 210 3.04 -17.47 4.08
N LEU A 211 3.06 -17.05 5.34
CA LEU A 211 2.20 -15.98 5.86
C LEU A 211 3.00 -14.69 5.96
N GLN A 212 2.51 -13.64 5.32
CA GLN A 212 3.14 -12.33 5.36
C GLN A 212 2.29 -11.34 6.15
N TYR A 213 2.87 -10.78 7.21
CA TYR A 213 2.36 -9.59 7.86
C TYR A 213 3.05 -8.36 7.24
N THR A 214 2.28 -7.33 6.90
CA THR A 214 2.79 -6.09 6.29
C THR A 214 2.22 -4.89 7.03
N SER A 215 3.09 -3.96 7.40
CA SER A 215 2.75 -2.64 7.93
C SER A 215 3.28 -1.58 6.97
N SER A 216 2.47 -0.57 6.66
CA SER A 216 2.82 0.49 5.70
C SER A 216 2.33 1.84 6.21
N GLY A 217 3.17 2.85 6.05
CA GLY A 217 2.75 4.26 6.12
C GLY A 217 2.49 4.83 4.72
N ASN A 218 1.76 5.94 4.64
CA ASN A 218 1.58 6.71 3.40
C ASN A 218 1.68 8.20 3.73
N PHE A 219 2.67 8.89 3.16
CA PHE A 219 2.93 10.30 3.40
C PHE A 219 2.81 11.09 2.10
N GLY A 220 1.91 12.07 2.06
CA GLY A 220 1.67 12.92 0.90
C GLY A 220 2.58 14.14 0.93
N LEU A 221 3.30 14.37 -0.16
CA LEU A 221 4.27 15.48 -0.24
C LEU A 221 3.64 16.79 -0.73
N ASN A 222 2.50 16.72 -1.42
CA ASN A 222 1.72 17.90 -1.79
C ASN A 222 0.47 18.02 -0.92
N SER A 223 0.12 19.25 -0.54
CA SER A 223 -1.16 19.55 0.09
C SER A 223 -2.28 19.51 -0.96
N ARG A 224 -3.18 18.54 -0.82
CA ARG A 224 -4.28 18.21 -1.74
C ARG A 224 -5.52 17.85 -0.96
N LYS A 225 -6.69 18.24 -1.49
CA LYS A 225 -7.96 18.06 -0.78
C LYS A 225 -8.55 16.66 -0.99
N PHE A 226 -8.38 16.12 -2.19
CA PHE A 226 -9.02 14.88 -2.63
C PHE A 226 -8.03 13.72 -2.81
N ILE A 227 -6.76 14.00 -3.13
CA ILE A 227 -5.66 13.02 -3.07
C ILE A 227 -4.73 13.35 -1.91
N SER A 228 -5.22 13.22 -0.69
CA SER A 228 -4.44 13.39 0.54
C SER A 228 -3.75 12.09 0.96
N ALA A 229 -2.77 12.18 1.85
CA ALA A 229 -2.35 11.03 2.65
C ALA A 229 -3.33 10.76 3.78
N GLY A 230 -3.39 9.51 4.24
CA GLY A 230 -4.28 9.05 5.29
C GLY A 230 -3.56 8.30 6.40
#